data_AF-A5IN63-F1
#
_entry.id   AF-A5IN63-F1
#
_cell.length_a   1.000
_cell.length_b   1.000
_cell.length_c   1.000
_cell.angle_alpha   90.00
_cell.angle_beta   90.00
_cell.angle_gamma   90.00
#
_symmetry.space_group_name_H-M   'P 1'
#
loop_
_entity.id
_entity.type
_entity.pdbx_description
1 polymer ?
#
loop_
_entity_poly.entity_id
_entity_poly.type
_entity_poly.pdbx_seq_one_letter_code
_entity_poly.pdbx_strand_id
1 'polypeptide(L)'
;MRRWGLGVFIVFLFVLSFSTTIYKYNKELGRWEKEIKEDVFVLPPAQRQTTGSVVEMNSYRGKGQWYYYMEYELGDGEKLFSFWAGQDTVVGTVTVWNDSEYLYVRVDISDEWNLEETHLNVLSEEPEGNQAPGQFPFKEEFDSPVNIYIFKVPLSFLFQNSFTGLKRLNNKYYILLHGVVSSSSGREETAWGGRLSRCVKIHLSGTKVTWFVKKPGVYVVKVLEVEANTHLSIYVNLPDPSNESTDVDLKVAYGDEIPTEWFDDLSFLEDSFSLWQKINVPKSLSADTYTSTGVITFTISNSKLYIDTSPER
;
A
#
# COMPACT_ATOMS: atom_id res chain seq x y z
N MET A 1 59.86 15.09 -17.80
CA MET A 1 59.18 14.09 -18.66
C MET A 1 59.00 12.85 -17.80
N ARG A 2 57.81 12.36 -17.45
CA ARG A 2 56.77 11.80 -18.33
C ARG A 2 55.45 11.74 -17.52
N ARG A 3 54.34 12.18 -18.11
CA ARG A 3 52.95 12.01 -17.64
C ARG A 3 52.42 10.65 -18.06
N TRP A 4 51.70 9.93 -17.20
CA TRP A 4 50.57 8.98 -17.42
C TRP A 4 49.92 8.81 -16.04
N GLY A 5 48.62 8.74 -15.77
CA GLY A 5 47.41 8.55 -16.57
C GLY A 5 46.38 7.89 -15.63
N LEU A 6 45.16 8.44 -15.63
CA LEU A 6 43.99 8.18 -14.80
C LEU A 6 43.63 6.70 -14.50
N GLY A 7 43.04 6.47 -13.32
CA GLY A 7 42.25 5.27 -13.01
C GLY A 7 41.33 5.52 -11.82
N VAL A 8 40.21 6.20 -12.05
CA VAL A 8 39.13 6.37 -11.06
C VAL A 8 38.39 5.04 -10.94
N PHE A 9 38.48 4.39 -9.79
CA PHE A 9 37.64 3.23 -9.45
C PHE A 9 36.26 3.76 -9.04
N ILE A 10 35.27 3.60 -9.92
CA ILE A 10 33.86 3.76 -9.57
C ILE A 10 33.45 2.47 -8.84
N VAL A 11 33.23 2.57 -7.53
CA VAL A 11 32.61 1.51 -6.74
C VAL A 11 31.10 1.60 -6.98
N PHE A 12 30.55 0.68 -7.78
CA PHE A 12 29.12 0.45 -7.81
C PHE A 12 28.70 -0.21 -6.48
N LEU A 13 28.10 0.58 -5.59
CA LEU A 13 27.34 0.06 -4.45
C LEU A 13 26.06 -0.58 -4.98
N PHE A 14 26.12 -1.88 -5.26
CA PHE A 14 24.92 -2.70 -5.40
C PHE A 14 24.24 -2.75 -4.04
N VAL A 15 23.10 -2.08 -3.90
CA VAL A 15 22.19 -2.25 -2.76
C VAL A 15 21.52 -3.61 -2.92
N LEU A 16 22.16 -4.66 -2.40
CA LEU A 16 21.51 -5.96 -2.20
C LEU A 16 20.53 -5.80 -1.03
N SER A 17 19.24 -5.73 -1.35
CA SER A 17 18.18 -5.79 -0.34
C SER A 17 18.09 -7.22 0.19
N PHE A 18 18.74 -7.51 1.31
CA PHE A 18 18.63 -8.80 1.97
C PHE A 18 17.32 -8.84 2.79
N SER A 19 16.30 -9.51 2.26
CA SER A 19 15.13 -9.91 3.04
C SER A 19 15.54 -11.04 4.00
N THR A 20 15.86 -10.67 5.26
CA THR A 20 15.99 -11.65 6.34
C THR A 20 14.61 -12.17 6.70
N THR A 21 14.37 -13.44 6.44
CA THR A 21 13.18 -14.14 6.89
C THR A 21 13.39 -14.60 8.34
N ILE A 22 12.54 -14.17 9.25
CA ILE A 22 12.58 -14.54 10.67
C ILE A 22 11.61 -15.70 10.91
N TYR A 23 12.04 -16.71 11.67
CA TYR A 23 11.23 -17.88 12.02
C TYR A 23 11.05 -17.96 13.54
N LYS A 24 9.85 -18.33 13.98
CA LYS A 24 9.50 -18.56 15.39
C LYS A 24 9.07 -20.03 15.57
N TYR A 25 9.62 -20.70 16.58
CA TYR A 25 9.23 -22.07 16.89
C TYR A 25 7.90 -22.10 17.64
N ASN A 26 6.88 -22.72 17.05
CA ASN A 26 5.60 -22.95 17.67
C ASN A 26 5.64 -24.28 18.46
N LYS A 27 5.65 -24.17 19.78
CA LYS A 27 5.78 -25.33 20.70
C LYS A 27 4.52 -26.20 20.76
N GLU A 28 3.36 -25.65 20.45
CA GLU A 28 2.08 -26.38 20.49
C GLU A 28 1.91 -27.27 19.25
N LEU A 29 2.35 -26.77 18.10
CA LEU A 29 2.27 -27.47 16.82
C LEU A 29 3.56 -28.23 16.48
N GLY A 30 4.62 -28.08 17.28
CA GLY A 30 5.90 -28.75 17.09
C GLY A 30 6.66 -28.35 15.83
N ARG A 31 6.38 -27.18 15.24
CA ARG A 31 6.93 -26.74 13.95
C ARG A 31 7.47 -25.30 14.00
N TRP A 32 8.41 -24.99 13.11
CA TRP A 32 8.89 -23.62 12.89
C TRP A 32 7.94 -22.89 11.95
N GLU A 33 7.49 -21.72 12.35
CA GLU A 33 6.57 -20.87 11.58
C GLU A 33 7.31 -19.59 11.17
N LYS A 34 7.10 -19.15 9.94
CA LYS A 34 7.68 -17.91 9.42
C LYS A 34 6.90 -16.72 9.96
N GLU A 35 7.60 -15.66 10.35
CA GLU A 35 6.97 -14.38 10.66
C GLU A 35 6.46 -13.74 9.36
N ILE A 36 5.16 -13.52 9.31
CA ILE A 36 4.41 -13.00 8.17
C ILE A 36 4.48 -11.46 8.26
N LYS A 37 5.16 -10.82 7.31
CA LYS A 37 5.07 -9.36 7.13
C LYS A 37 3.89 -9.10 6.21
N GLU A 38 2.92 -8.34 6.69
CA GLU A 38 1.78 -7.92 5.90
C GLU A 38 2.24 -7.02 4.76
N ASP A 39 2.00 -7.44 3.52
CA ASP A 39 2.20 -6.62 2.34
C ASP A 39 0.85 -5.98 1.99
N VAL A 40 0.76 -4.65 2.06
CA VAL A 40 -0.46 -3.90 1.70
C VAL A 40 -0.31 -3.37 0.28
N PHE A 41 -1.19 -3.81 -0.62
CA PHE A 41 -1.27 -3.27 -1.97
C PHE A 41 -2.50 -2.37 -2.09
N VAL A 42 -2.28 -1.09 -2.41
CA VAL A 42 -3.37 -0.13 -2.64
C VAL A 42 -3.33 0.30 -4.09
N LEU A 43 -4.39 -0.03 -4.81
CA LEU A 43 -4.55 0.41 -6.19
C LEU A 43 -5.26 1.77 -6.19
N PRO A 44 -4.67 2.81 -6.81
CA PRO A 44 -5.36 4.07 -6.97
C PRO A 44 -6.63 3.84 -7.80
N PRO A 45 -7.70 4.62 -7.58
CA PRO A 45 -8.86 4.55 -8.46
C PRO A 45 -8.41 4.74 -9.90
N ALA A 46 -8.82 3.84 -10.81
CA ALA A 46 -8.59 4.03 -12.23
C ALA A 46 -9.14 5.40 -12.64
N GLN A 47 -8.29 6.28 -13.17
CA GLN A 47 -8.69 7.60 -13.63
C GLN A 47 -9.85 7.45 -14.62
N ARG A 48 -11.01 8.00 -14.26
CA ARG A 48 -12.08 8.28 -15.21
C ARG A 48 -12.22 9.78 -15.30
N GLN A 49 -12.22 10.29 -16.53
CA GLN A 49 -12.78 11.60 -16.83
C GLN A 49 -14.24 11.60 -16.32
N THR A 50 -14.49 12.36 -15.25
CA THR A 50 -15.80 12.53 -14.66
C THR A 50 -16.50 13.71 -15.31
N THR A 51 -17.48 13.43 -16.17
CA THR A 51 -18.64 14.30 -16.35
C THR A 51 -19.80 13.76 -15.51
N GLY A 52 -20.25 14.58 -14.55
CA GLY A 52 -21.65 14.60 -14.10
C GLY A 52 -22.08 13.66 -12.96
N SER A 53 -22.09 14.23 -11.75
CA SER A 53 -23.09 14.13 -10.67
C SER A 53 -22.41 13.90 -9.33
N VAL A 54 -22.30 14.99 -8.57
CA VAL A 54 -21.82 15.03 -7.20
C VAL A 54 -22.73 14.15 -6.34
N VAL A 55 -22.28 12.92 -6.09
CA VAL A 55 -22.70 12.19 -4.90
C VAL A 55 -21.91 12.84 -3.78
N GLU A 56 -22.59 13.52 -2.84
CA GLU A 56 -21.96 14.12 -1.68
C GLU A 56 -21.08 13.08 -0.97
N MET A 57 -19.77 13.17 -1.21
CA MET A 57 -18.77 12.51 -0.40
C MET A 57 -18.66 13.39 0.84
N ASN A 58 -19.30 12.96 1.94
CA ASN A 58 -19.04 13.51 3.27
C ASN A 58 -17.58 13.17 3.67
N SER A 59 -16.67 13.92 3.06
CA SER A 59 -15.35 14.26 3.55
C SER A 59 -15.54 15.13 4.79
N TYR A 60 -14.63 15.05 5.76
CA TYR A 60 -14.68 15.91 6.93
C TYR A 60 -14.31 17.35 6.54
N ARG A 61 -15.23 18.04 5.86
CA ARG A 61 -15.24 19.49 5.80
C ARG A 61 -16.02 19.94 7.02
N GLY A 62 -15.37 20.62 7.96
CA GLY A 62 -16.10 21.44 8.92
C GLY A 62 -17.01 22.42 8.17
N LYS A 63 -18.12 22.84 8.78
CA LYS A 63 -19.08 23.76 8.14
C LYS A 63 -18.34 24.98 7.58
N GLY A 64 -18.31 25.13 6.25
CA GLY A 64 -17.73 26.28 5.56
C GLY A 64 -16.22 26.23 5.28
N GLN A 65 -15.57 25.07 5.43
CA GLN A 65 -14.15 24.88 5.10
C GLN A 65 -13.93 24.50 3.63
N TRP A 66 -12.89 25.07 3.01
CA TRP A 66 -12.52 24.78 1.60
C TRP A 66 -11.40 23.74 1.45
N TYR A 67 -10.86 23.21 2.54
CA TYR A 67 -9.81 22.20 2.55
C TYR A 67 -10.26 20.88 3.15
N TYR A 68 -9.44 19.85 2.94
CA TYR A 68 -9.55 18.56 3.62
C TYR A 68 -8.44 18.43 4.68
N TYR A 69 -8.71 17.63 5.70
CA TYR A 69 -7.70 17.19 6.65
C TYR A 69 -7.76 15.66 6.81
N MET A 70 -6.69 15.10 7.37
CA MET A 70 -6.55 13.69 7.68
C MET A 70 -6.50 13.51 9.19
N GLU A 71 -7.03 12.40 9.70
CA GLU A 71 -6.99 12.06 11.12
C GLU A 71 -6.06 10.87 11.35
N TYR A 72 -5.13 11.00 12.29
CA TYR A 72 -4.16 9.96 12.59
C TYR A 72 -3.97 9.83 14.11
N GLU A 73 -4.01 8.61 14.65
CA GLU A 73 -3.63 8.36 16.04
C GLU A 73 -2.21 7.75 16.10
N LEU A 74 -1.38 8.26 17.01
CA LEU A 74 -0.02 7.76 17.19
C LEU A 74 -0.06 6.27 17.59
N GLY A 75 0.65 5.44 16.84
CA GLY A 75 0.71 3.99 17.05
C GLY A 75 -0.27 3.17 16.22
N ASP A 76 -1.11 3.80 15.38
CA ASP A 76 -2.05 3.09 14.51
C ASP A 76 -1.40 2.36 13.32
N GLY A 77 -0.07 2.36 13.23
CA GLY A 77 0.65 1.85 12.07
C GLY A 77 0.51 2.77 10.85
N GLU A 78 0.76 2.22 9.66
CA GLU A 78 0.68 3.00 8.43
C GLU A 78 -0.78 3.24 8.01
N LYS A 79 -1.13 4.51 7.76
CA LYS A 79 -2.43 4.91 7.21
C LYS A 79 -2.29 5.61 5.87
N LEU A 80 -3.27 5.36 5.00
CA LEU A 80 -3.34 5.92 3.66
C LEU A 80 -4.50 6.91 3.53
N PHE A 81 -4.28 7.91 2.70
CA PHE A 81 -5.17 9.04 2.41
C PHE A 81 -5.07 9.40 0.92
N SER A 82 -6.03 10.15 0.39
CA SER A 82 -5.99 10.64 -0.99
C SER A 82 -5.52 12.09 -1.03
N PHE A 83 -4.77 12.43 -2.07
CA PHE A 83 -4.37 13.80 -2.35
C PHE A 83 -5.30 14.38 -3.43
N TRP A 84 -6.17 15.30 -3.02
CA TRP A 84 -7.29 15.80 -3.82
C TRP A 84 -6.97 17.17 -4.41
N ALA A 85 -6.69 17.24 -5.71
CA ALA A 85 -6.61 18.49 -6.48
C ALA A 85 -8.01 18.96 -6.92
N GLY A 86 -8.22 20.28 -6.96
CA GLY A 86 -9.47 20.85 -7.48
C GLY A 86 -10.73 20.43 -6.73
N GLN A 87 -10.58 19.88 -5.51
CA GLN A 87 -11.61 19.29 -4.65
C GLN A 87 -12.16 17.91 -5.05
N ASP A 88 -12.09 17.52 -6.32
CA ASP A 88 -12.74 16.31 -6.84
C ASP A 88 -11.82 15.36 -7.60
N THR A 89 -10.57 15.74 -7.82
CA THR A 89 -9.60 14.99 -8.62
C THR A 89 -8.53 14.40 -7.71
N VAL A 90 -8.41 13.07 -7.67
CA VAL A 90 -7.32 12.41 -6.94
C VAL A 90 -6.07 12.43 -7.82
N VAL A 91 -5.01 13.07 -7.34
CA VAL A 91 -3.73 13.24 -8.05
C VAL A 91 -2.57 12.55 -7.33
N GLY A 92 -2.85 11.83 -6.26
CA GLY A 92 -1.82 11.16 -5.48
C GLY A 92 -2.35 10.45 -4.24
N THR A 93 -1.44 9.79 -3.56
CA THR A 93 -1.66 9.10 -2.27
C THR A 93 -0.85 9.79 -1.19
N VAL A 94 -1.40 9.86 0.01
CA VAL A 94 -0.69 10.36 1.19
C VAL A 94 -0.60 9.24 2.20
N THR A 95 0.61 8.94 2.65
CA THR A 95 0.91 7.91 3.66
C THR A 95 1.34 8.58 4.94
N VAL A 96 0.70 8.23 6.05
CA VAL A 96 1.00 8.76 7.39
C VAL A 96 1.36 7.61 8.31
N TRP A 97 2.48 7.72 9.01
CA TRP A 97 2.91 6.78 10.03
C TRP A 97 3.81 7.49 11.04
N ASN A 98 4.12 6.86 12.17
CA ASN A 98 5.09 7.40 13.13
C ASN A 98 6.02 6.31 13.66
N ASP A 99 7.21 6.72 14.08
CA ASP A 99 8.08 5.94 14.95
C ASP A 99 8.11 6.56 16.37
N SER A 100 9.14 6.25 17.17
CA SER A 100 9.30 6.81 18.51
C SER A 100 9.75 8.28 18.56
N GLU A 101 10.20 8.84 17.44
CA GLU A 101 10.81 10.17 17.35
C GLU A 101 10.06 11.12 16.41
N TYR A 102 9.50 10.61 15.30
CA TYR A 102 8.90 11.42 14.24
C TYR A 102 7.53 10.89 13.80
N LEU A 103 6.65 11.83 13.43
CA LEU A 103 5.52 11.59 12.54
C LEU A 103 5.98 11.86 11.10
N TYR A 104 5.69 10.92 10.21
CA TYR A 104 6.00 11.01 8.79
C TYR A 104 4.73 11.24 7.99
N VAL A 105 4.79 12.17 7.04
CA VAL A 105 3.72 12.41 6.06
C VAL A 105 4.35 12.39 4.68
N ARG A 106 4.15 11.30 3.96
CA ARG A 106 4.63 11.11 2.59
C ARG A 106 3.51 11.41 1.61
N VAL A 107 3.82 12.17 0.57
CA VAL A 107 2.95 12.33 -0.59
C VAL A 107 3.62 11.69 -1.80
N ASP A 108 2.86 10.86 -2.50
CA ASP A 108 3.22 10.23 -3.77
C ASP A 108 2.23 10.70 -4.83
N ILE A 109 2.71 11.48 -5.79
CA ILE A 109 1.92 12.03 -6.90
C ILE A 109 1.80 10.98 -8.00
N SER A 110 0.59 10.83 -8.55
CA SER A 110 0.32 9.91 -9.65
C SER A 110 0.92 10.41 -10.96
N ASP A 111 1.09 9.50 -11.91
CA ASP A 111 1.51 9.84 -13.27
C ASP A 111 0.61 10.96 -13.85
N GLU A 112 1.23 11.84 -14.66
CA GLU A 112 0.65 13.05 -15.27
C GLU A 112 0.63 14.32 -14.42
N TRP A 113 0.87 14.23 -13.10
CA TRP A 113 0.98 15.39 -12.20
C TRP A 113 2.37 15.46 -11.57
N ASN A 114 2.77 16.65 -11.14
CA ASN A 114 3.98 16.88 -10.36
C ASN A 114 3.67 17.84 -9.22
N LEU A 115 4.41 17.73 -8.11
CA LEU A 115 4.31 18.61 -6.95
C LEU A 115 5.31 19.76 -7.09
N GLU A 116 4.82 20.99 -7.02
CA GLU A 116 5.63 22.21 -7.13
C GLU A 116 5.93 22.81 -5.76
N GLU A 117 4.94 22.75 -4.86
CA GLU A 117 5.04 23.26 -3.50
C GLU A 117 4.23 22.37 -2.57
N THR A 118 4.64 22.28 -1.30
CA THR A 118 3.84 21.59 -0.29
C THR A 118 3.96 22.20 1.09
N HIS A 119 2.84 22.23 1.80
CA HIS A 119 2.67 22.83 3.12
C HIS A 119 2.03 21.81 4.06
N LEU A 120 2.53 21.71 5.29
CA LEU A 120 2.02 20.79 6.31
C LEU A 120 1.80 21.48 7.64
N ASN A 121 0.60 21.32 8.18
CA ASN A 121 0.27 21.64 9.57
C ASN A 121 -0.27 20.39 10.27
N VAL A 122 0.08 20.21 11.55
CA VAL A 122 -0.37 19.09 12.38
C VAL A 122 -0.92 19.65 13.68
N LEU A 123 -2.18 19.39 13.94
CA LEU A 123 -2.94 19.99 15.04
C LEU A 123 -3.37 18.92 16.03
N SER A 124 -3.36 19.28 17.32
CA SER A 124 -3.87 18.47 18.42
C SER A 124 -5.37 18.71 18.68
N GLU A 125 -6.02 19.58 17.93
CA GLU A 125 -7.45 19.85 18.01
C GLU A 125 -8.02 19.87 16.59
N GLU A 126 -9.31 19.57 16.46
CA GLU A 126 -9.98 19.60 15.16
C GLU A 126 -9.86 20.99 14.55
N PRO A 127 -9.41 21.12 13.30
CA PRO A 127 -9.18 22.43 12.71
C PRO A 127 -10.49 23.20 12.56
N GLU A 128 -10.52 24.42 13.08
CA GLU A 128 -11.65 25.35 12.92
C GLU A 128 -11.36 26.40 11.84
N GLY A 129 -12.40 26.76 11.07
CA GLY A 129 -12.33 27.81 10.06
C GLY A 129 -11.31 27.53 8.95
N ASN A 130 -10.95 28.59 8.22
CA ASN A 130 -10.05 28.54 7.07
C ASN A 130 -8.63 28.95 7.47
N GLN A 131 -7.67 28.05 7.29
CA GLN A 131 -6.26 28.29 7.57
C GLN A 131 -5.51 28.54 6.26
N ALA A 132 -4.64 29.55 6.25
CA ALA A 132 -3.83 29.87 5.08
C ALA A 132 -2.60 28.93 5.01
N PRO A 133 -2.43 28.12 3.95
CA PRO A 133 -1.31 27.18 3.85
C PRO A 133 0.07 27.82 3.98
N GLY A 134 0.25 29.05 3.48
CA GLY A 134 1.52 29.79 3.59
C GLY A 134 1.95 30.13 5.03
N GLN A 135 1.08 29.95 6.02
CA GLN A 135 1.36 30.11 7.45
C GLN A 135 1.69 28.79 8.16
N PHE A 136 1.73 27.67 7.43
CA PHE A 136 1.98 26.37 8.02
C PHE A 136 3.44 26.25 8.51
N PRO A 137 3.67 25.54 9.63
CA PRO A 137 4.99 25.46 10.25
C PRO A 137 6.01 24.68 9.40
N PHE A 138 5.54 23.75 8.57
CA PHE A 138 6.37 22.97 7.66
C PHE A 138 5.98 23.30 6.23
N LYS A 139 6.99 23.57 5.39
CA LYS A 139 6.80 23.91 3.99
C LYS A 139 8.04 23.61 3.16
N GLU A 140 7.82 23.34 1.88
CA GLU A 140 8.86 23.11 0.88
C GLU A 140 8.39 23.67 -0.47
N GLU A 141 9.30 24.33 -1.16
CA GLU A 141 9.14 24.79 -2.55
C GLU A 141 10.22 24.10 -3.39
N PHE A 142 9.86 23.56 -4.54
CA PHE A 142 10.80 22.79 -5.36
C PHE A 142 11.24 23.59 -6.59
N ASP A 143 12.57 23.76 -6.76
CA ASP A 143 13.16 24.33 -7.98
C ASP A 143 12.81 23.52 -9.24
N SER A 144 12.50 22.24 -9.07
CA SER A 144 12.03 21.34 -10.12
C SER A 144 10.95 20.44 -9.53
N PRO A 145 9.78 20.31 -10.21
CA PRO A 145 8.68 19.54 -9.67
C PRO A 145 9.06 18.10 -9.33
N VAL A 146 8.51 17.58 -8.24
CA VAL A 146 8.81 16.23 -7.72
C VAL A 146 7.56 15.37 -7.68
N ASN A 147 7.75 14.04 -7.71
CA ASN A 147 6.62 13.09 -7.63
C ASN A 147 6.48 12.47 -6.24
N ILE A 148 7.49 12.63 -5.38
CA ILE A 148 7.50 12.07 -4.02
C ILE A 148 8.13 13.08 -3.08
N TYR A 149 7.48 13.34 -1.95
CA TYR A 149 8.06 14.10 -0.85
C TYR A 149 7.64 13.56 0.51
N ILE A 150 8.51 13.69 1.53
CA ILE A 150 8.26 13.21 2.89
C ILE A 150 8.56 14.32 3.89
N PHE A 151 7.53 14.79 4.59
CA PHE A 151 7.72 15.57 5.81
C PHE A 151 8.11 14.67 6.98
N LYS A 152 9.08 15.14 7.78
CA LYS A 152 9.46 14.54 9.06
C LYS A 152 9.15 15.54 10.17
N VAL A 153 8.10 15.28 10.93
CA VAL A 153 7.65 16.16 12.02
C VAL A 153 8.12 15.58 13.35
N PRO A 154 9.01 16.26 14.10
CA PRO A 154 9.44 15.78 15.41
C PRO A 154 8.26 15.64 16.36
N LEU A 155 8.11 14.49 17.04
CA LEU A 155 7.04 14.32 18.02
C LEU A 155 7.18 15.30 19.20
N SER A 156 8.39 15.77 19.50
CA SER A 156 8.63 16.84 20.48
C SER A 156 7.94 18.15 20.12
N PHE A 157 7.88 18.50 18.83
CA PHE A 157 7.13 19.67 18.34
C PHE A 157 5.63 19.48 18.57
N LEU A 158 5.10 18.28 18.29
CA LEU A 158 3.70 17.95 18.53
C LEU A 158 3.35 18.02 20.03
N PHE A 159 4.16 17.39 20.88
CA PHE A 159 3.90 17.32 22.32
C PHE A 159 3.97 18.68 23.00
N GLN A 160 4.85 19.58 22.56
CA GLN A 160 4.87 20.97 23.06
C GLN A 160 3.55 21.69 22.81
N ASN A 161 2.88 21.39 21.69
CA ASN A 161 1.62 22.00 21.27
C ASN A 161 0.37 21.18 21.68
N SER A 162 0.54 20.08 22.42
CA SER A 162 -0.54 19.12 22.72
C SER A 162 -1.01 19.12 24.16
N PHE A 163 -0.51 20.03 25.00
CA PHE A 163 -0.97 20.15 26.38
C PHE A 163 -2.33 20.83 26.44
N THR A 164 -3.39 20.02 26.37
CA THR A 164 -4.74 20.45 26.75
C THR A 164 -4.78 20.72 28.27
N GLY A 165 -5.69 21.58 28.72
CA GLY A 165 -5.86 21.98 30.13
C GLY A 165 -6.09 20.82 31.12
N LEU A 166 -6.19 19.58 30.64
CA LEU A 166 -6.36 18.34 31.38
C LEU A 166 -5.13 17.42 31.38
N LYS A 167 -3.88 17.91 31.20
CA LYS A 167 -2.63 17.11 31.36
C LYS A 167 -2.64 15.70 30.71
N ARG A 168 -3.45 15.47 29.68
CA ARG A 168 -3.50 14.22 28.92
C ARG A 168 -2.81 14.48 27.59
N LEU A 169 -1.86 13.62 27.27
CA LEU A 169 -1.27 13.58 25.93
C LEU A 169 -2.39 13.28 24.94
N ASN A 170 -2.55 14.15 23.94
CA ASN A 170 -3.40 13.81 22.82
C ASN A 170 -2.64 12.82 21.92
N ASN A 171 -3.30 11.72 21.61
CA ASN A 171 -2.77 10.72 20.68
C ASN A 171 -3.37 10.89 19.28
N LYS A 172 -4.49 11.60 19.14
CA LYS A 172 -5.15 11.88 17.86
C LYS A 172 -4.71 13.25 17.33
N TYR A 173 -4.24 13.27 16.09
CA TYR A 173 -3.81 14.47 15.39
C TYR A 173 -4.58 14.69 14.09
N TYR A 174 -4.74 15.96 13.74
CA TYR A 174 -5.37 16.42 12.53
C TYR A 174 -4.30 16.99 11.60
N ILE A 175 -4.15 16.40 10.42
CA ILE A 175 -3.05 16.68 9.50
C ILE A 175 -3.62 17.43 8.29
N LEU A 176 -3.17 18.66 8.11
CA LEU A 176 -3.51 19.53 7.00
C LEU A 176 -2.32 19.53 6.05
N LEU A 177 -2.37 18.64 5.06
CA LEU A 177 -1.39 18.60 3.98
C LEU A 177 -1.95 19.32 2.77
N HIS A 178 -1.24 20.32 2.30
CA HIS A 178 -1.56 21.08 1.10
C HIS A 178 -0.41 20.97 0.10
N GLY A 179 -0.71 21.13 -1.18
CA GLY A 179 0.30 21.36 -2.20
C GLY A 179 -0.25 22.02 -3.45
N VAL A 180 0.67 22.53 -4.25
CA VAL A 180 0.41 23.02 -5.60
C VAL A 180 0.89 21.94 -6.55
N VAL A 181 0.01 21.50 -7.45
CA VAL A 181 0.31 20.45 -8.42
C VAL A 181 0.11 20.95 -9.83
N SER A 182 1.00 20.55 -10.73
CA SER A 182 0.88 20.86 -12.15
C SER A 182 0.86 19.60 -12.99
N SER A 183 -0.01 19.58 -13.99
CA SER A 183 -0.08 18.51 -14.96
C SER A 183 0.85 18.75 -16.15
N SER A 184 1.20 17.69 -16.86
CA SER A 184 1.94 17.77 -18.13
C SER A 184 1.27 18.66 -19.20
N SER A 185 -0.05 18.88 -19.07
CA SER A 185 -0.84 19.75 -19.95
C SER A 185 -0.74 21.24 -19.60
N GLY A 186 -0.03 21.59 -18.52
CA GLY A 186 0.12 22.97 -18.02
C GLY A 186 -1.02 23.44 -17.13
N ARG A 187 -1.95 22.56 -16.74
CA ARG A 187 -2.97 22.85 -15.71
C ARG A 187 -2.33 22.80 -14.33
N GLU A 188 -2.48 23.86 -13.56
CA GLU A 188 -2.09 23.97 -12.16
C GLU A 188 -3.35 23.89 -11.27
N GLU A 189 -3.25 23.18 -10.15
CA GLU A 189 -4.32 23.05 -9.18
C GLU A 189 -3.77 23.07 -7.75
N THR A 190 -4.62 23.44 -6.80
CA THR A 190 -4.33 23.23 -5.38
C THR A 190 -4.86 21.89 -4.92
N ALA A 191 -4.06 21.19 -4.13
CA ALA A 191 -4.36 19.87 -3.62
C ALA A 191 -4.34 19.80 -2.10
N TRP A 192 -5.17 18.90 -1.55
CA TRP A 192 -5.29 18.67 -0.11
C TRP A 192 -5.31 17.19 0.24
N GLY A 193 -4.57 16.81 1.28
CA GLY A 193 -4.66 15.50 1.90
C GLY A 193 -6.00 15.34 2.59
N GLY A 194 -6.75 14.30 2.21
CA GLY A 194 -8.07 14.07 2.73
C GLY A 194 -8.43 12.59 2.79
N ARG A 195 -9.64 12.30 3.23
CA ARG A 195 -10.16 10.92 3.30
C ARG A 195 -9.91 10.20 1.98
N LEU A 196 -9.49 8.94 2.08
CA LEU A 196 -9.33 8.06 0.92
C LEU A 196 -10.57 8.12 0.04
N SER A 197 -10.36 8.42 -1.24
CA SER A 197 -11.31 8.09 -2.31
C SER A 197 -11.53 6.57 -2.35
N ARG A 198 -12.51 6.10 -3.14
CA ARG A 198 -12.82 4.67 -3.30
C ARG A 198 -11.65 3.92 -3.94
N CYS A 199 -10.61 3.68 -3.16
CA CYS A 199 -9.46 2.84 -3.48
C CYS A 199 -9.81 1.39 -3.19
N VAL A 200 -9.14 0.49 -3.89
CA VAL A 200 -9.12 -0.91 -3.52
C VAL A 200 -7.89 -1.13 -2.64
N LYS A 201 -8.14 -1.55 -1.41
CA LYS A 201 -7.10 -2.05 -0.51
C LYS A 201 -7.10 -3.55 -0.61
N ILE A 202 -5.93 -4.16 -0.77
CA ILE A 202 -5.73 -5.60 -0.68
C ILE A 202 -4.61 -5.83 0.34
N HIS A 203 -4.94 -6.51 1.42
CA HIS A 203 -4.00 -6.99 2.42
C HIS A 203 -3.59 -8.41 2.05
N LEU A 204 -2.29 -8.68 1.98
CA LEU A 204 -1.73 -9.99 1.70
C LEU A 204 -0.86 -10.42 2.88
N SER A 205 -1.11 -11.59 3.45
CA SER A 205 -0.27 -12.09 4.55
C SER A 205 1.13 -12.47 4.06
N GLY A 206 1.30 -13.05 2.86
CA GLY A 206 2.65 -13.40 2.42
C GLY A 206 2.82 -13.64 0.92
N THR A 207 3.98 -13.24 0.40
CA THR A 207 4.32 -13.30 -1.02
C THR A 207 5.36 -14.38 -1.37
N LYS A 208 5.92 -15.07 -0.36
CA LYS A 208 6.91 -16.15 -0.53
C LYS A 208 6.69 -17.30 0.45
N VAL A 209 6.46 -18.49 -0.10
CA VAL A 209 6.25 -19.75 0.62
C VAL A 209 7.48 -20.66 0.47
N THR A 210 7.88 -21.37 1.52
CA THR A 210 8.97 -22.36 1.46
C THR A 210 8.63 -23.55 2.33
N TRP A 211 8.71 -24.75 1.76
CA TRP A 211 8.32 -26.00 2.43
C TRP A 211 9.57 -26.79 2.87
N PHE A 212 9.52 -27.36 4.07
CA PHE A 212 10.51 -28.33 4.56
C PHE A 212 9.78 -29.62 4.94
N VAL A 213 9.75 -30.57 4.00
CA VAL A 213 8.90 -31.77 4.12
C VAL A 213 9.71 -33.05 3.96
N LYS A 214 9.24 -34.15 4.56
CA LYS A 214 9.86 -35.47 4.44
C LYS A 214 9.18 -36.27 3.33
N LYS A 215 9.90 -37.20 2.72
CA LYS A 215 9.31 -38.14 1.76
C LYS A 215 9.15 -39.54 2.37
N PRO A 216 8.08 -40.29 2.02
CA PRO A 216 6.90 -39.85 1.28
C PRO A 216 5.89 -39.12 2.19
N GLY A 217 5.08 -38.23 1.62
CA GLY A 217 4.00 -37.58 2.37
C GLY A 217 3.12 -36.67 1.53
N VAL A 218 1.89 -36.44 2.01
CA VAL A 218 0.97 -35.42 1.51
C VAL A 218 0.89 -34.32 2.54
N TYR A 219 1.12 -33.09 2.11
CA TYR A 219 1.21 -31.94 2.99
C TYR A 219 0.27 -30.84 2.51
N VAL A 220 -0.43 -30.19 3.45
CA VAL A 220 -1.34 -29.08 3.19
C VAL A 220 -0.99 -27.92 4.12
N VAL A 221 -1.05 -26.70 3.60
CA VAL A 221 -0.81 -25.50 4.41
C VAL A 221 -1.56 -24.30 3.85
N LYS A 222 -2.00 -23.44 4.75
CA LYS A 222 -2.48 -22.10 4.40
C LYS A 222 -1.26 -21.24 4.03
N VAL A 223 -1.25 -20.66 2.84
CA VAL A 223 -0.06 -19.98 2.29
C VAL A 223 -0.22 -18.48 2.14
N LEU A 224 -1.44 -18.00 2.02
CA LEU A 224 -1.76 -16.61 1.80
C LEU A 224 -3.16 -16.33 2.36
N GLU A 225 -3.31 -15.22 3.05
CA GLU A 225 -4.59 -14.65 3.45
C GLU A 225 -4.74 -13.34 2.72
N VAL A 226 -5.92 -13.13 2.15
CA VAL A 226 -6.27 -11.96 1.37
C VAL A 226 -7.50 -11.32 1.97
N GLU A 227 -7.42 -10.02 2.19
CA GLU A 227 -8.57 -9.19 2.57
C GLU A 227 -8.62 -7.94 1.72
N ALA A 228 -9.80 -7.65 1.17
CA ALA A 228 -10.04 -6.50 0.35
C ALA A 228 -11.32 -5.78 0.75
N ASN A 229 -11.34 -4.46 0.53
CA ASN A 229 -12.51 -3.62 0.80
C ASN A 229 -13.53 -3.61 -0.36
N THR A 230 -13.41 -4.52 -1.31
CA THR A 230 -14.31 -4.71 -2.46
C THR A 230 -14.24 -6.17 -2.91
N HIS A 231 -15.28 -6.65 -3.59
CA HIS A 231 -15.22 -7.93 -4.28
C HIS A 231 -14.15 -7.89 -5.37
N LEU A 232 -13.28 -8.90 -5.35
CA LEU A 232 -12.23 -9.11 -6.33
C LEU A 232 -12.59 -10.33 -7.18
N SER A 233 -12.33 -10.25 -8.48
CA SER A 233 -12.27 -11.45 -9.31
C SER A 233 -10.84 -11.96 -9.27
N ILE A 234 -10.65 -13.15 -8.70
CA ILE A 234 -9.34 -13.72 -8.41
C ILE A 234 -9.07 -14.86 -9.38
N TYR A 235 -7.87 -14.89 -9.94
CA TYR A 235 -7.36 -16.02 -10.70
C TYR A 235 -6.00 -16.46 -10.15
N VAL A 236 -5.84 -17.75 -9.86
CA VAL A 236 -4.60 -18.33 -9.34
C VAL A 236 -4.08 -19.35 -10.34
N ASN A 237 -2.85 -19.15 -10.80
CA ASN A 237 -2.13 -20.12 -11.62
C ASN A 237 -0.70 -20.28 -11.10
N LEU A 238 -0.45 -21.41 -10.45
CA LEU A 238 0.85 -21.78 -9.91
C LEU A 238 1.29 -23.08 -10.57
N PRO A 239 2.38 -23.10 -11.35
CA PRO A 239 2.88 -24.33 -11.95
C PRO A 239 3.45 -25.26 -10.88
N ASP A 240 3.56 -26.55 -11.19
CA ASP A 240 4.17 -27.54 -10.31
C ASP A 240 5.63 -27.15 -9.97
N PRO A 241 6.04 -27.24 -8.68
CA PRO A 241 7.43 -27.10 -8.30
C PRO A 241 8.32 -28.15 -8.98
N SER A 242 9.30 -27.69 -9.72
CA SER A 242 10.16 -28.55 -10.54
C SER A 242 11.63 -28.46 -10.13
N ASN A 243 12.37 -29.52 -10.44
CA ASN A 243 13.81 -29.48 -10.62
C ASN A 243 14.12 -29.85 -12.09
N GLU A 244 15.41 -30.00 -12.46
CA GLU A 244 15.82 -30.24 -13.86
C GLU A 244 15.16 -31.45 -14.55
N SER A 245 14.51 -32.36 -13.80
CA SER A 245 14.02 -33.64 -14.35
C SER A 245 12.67 -34.13 -13.81
N THR A 246 12.17 -33.57 -12.72
CA THR A 246 10.96 -34.06 -12.03
C THR A 246 10.18 -32.91 -11.39
N ASP A 247 8.87 -33.12 -11.29
CA ASP A 247 7.94 -32.15 -10.72
C ASP A 247 7.24 -32.73 -9.48
N VAL A 248 6.86 -31.84 -8.57
CA VAL A 248 6.00 -32.13 -7.41
C VAL A 248 4.61 -31.65 -7.74
N ASP A 249 3.62 -32.55 -7.72
CA ASP A 249 2.21 -32.19 -7.93
C ASP A 249 1.76 -31.17 -6.87
N LEU A 250 1.41 -29.98 -7.33
CA LEU A 250 0.90 -28.87 -6.53
C LEU A 250 -0.57 -28.64 -6.86
N LYS A 251 -1.42 -28.68 -5.84
CA LYS A 251 -2.82 -28.25 -5.94
C LYS A 251 -3.06 -27.04 -5.08
N VAL A 252 -4.05 -26.26 -5.47
CA VAL A 252 -4.50 -25.06 -4.78
C VAL A 252 -5.98 -25.18 -4.42
N ALA A 253 -6.38 -24.48 -3.37
CA ALA A 253 -7.77 -24.33 -2.97
C ALA A 253 -7.96 -23.04 -2.15
N TYR A 254 -9.20 -22.59 -1.96
CA TYR A 254 -9.51 -21.43 -1.14
C TYR A 254 -10.56 -21.78 -0.06
N GLY A 255 -10.59 -21.01 1.02
CA GLY A 255 -11.55 -21.13 2.12
C GLY A 255 -10.92 -21.00 3.50
N ASP A 256 -11.72 -20.69 4.52
CA ASP A 256 -11.20 -20.40 5.87
C ASP A 256 -10.68 -21.64 6.61
N GLU A 257 -11.24 -22.80 6.28
CA GLU A 257 -10.87 -24.11 6.80
C GLU A 257 -10.04 -24.92 5.79
N ILE A 258 -9.50 -26.06 6.23
CA ILE A 258 -8.75 -26.97 5.35
C ILE A 258 -9.68 -27.47 4.23
N PRO A 259 -9.36 -27.24 2.94
CA PRO A 259 -10.24 -27.58 1.84
C PRO A 259 -10.39 -29.08 1.61
N THR A 260 -11.61 -29.51 1.27
CA THR A 260 -11.91 -30.89 0.86
C THR A 260 -11.68 -31.11 -0.63
N GLU A 261 -11.77 -30.06 -1.44
CA GLU A 261 -11.57 -30.07 -2.89
C GLU A 261 -10.32 -29.28 -3.26
N TRP A 262 -9.63 -29.72 -4.33
CA TRP A 262 -8.31 -29.25 -4.72
C TRP A 262 -8.22 -29.16 -6.24
N PHE A 263 -7.59 -28.09 -6.75
CA PHE A 263 -7.60 -27.74 -8.16
C PHE A 263 -6.19 -27.42 -8.67
N ASP A 264 -5.99 -27.50 -9.99
CA ASP A 264 -4.76 -27.09 -10.66
C ASP A 264 -4.67 -25.55 -10.80
N ASP A 265 -5.80 -24.93 -11.13
CA ASP A 265 -5.99 -23.49 -11.15
C ASP A 265 -7.28 -23.10 -10.42
N LEU A 266 -7.38 -21.84 -9.99
CA LEU A 266 -8.57 -21.32 -9.30
C LEU A 266 -9.08 -20.06 -9.98
N SER A 267 -10.40 -19.95 -10.06
CA SER A 267 -11.11 -18.72 -10.42
C SER A 267 -12.33 -18.57 -9.53
N PHE A 268 -12.43 -17.46 -8.80
CA PHE A 268 -13.51 -17.21 -7.85
C PHE A 268 -13.68 -15.71 -7.58
N LEU A 269 -14.79 -15.34 -6.93
CA LEU A 269 -15.12 -13.96 -6.57
C LEU A 269 -15.32 -13.87 -5.06
N GLU A 270 -14.42 -13.20 -4.37
CA GLU A 270 -14.48 -12.98 -2.92
C GLU A 270 -13.83 -11.64 -2.57
N ASP A 271 -14.15 -11.10 -1.40
CA ASP A 271 -13.45 -9.95 -0.79
C ASP A 271 -12.53 -10.36 0.36
N SER A 272 -12.73 -11.54 0.96
CA SER A 272 -11.81 -12.12 1.93
C SER A 272 -11.68 -13.63 1.72
N PHE A 273 -10.45 -14.15 1.68
CA PHE A 273 -10.21 -15.59 1.57
C PHE A 273 -8.82 -16.00 2.07
N SER A 274 -8.71 -17.27 2.47
CA SER A 274 -7.42 -17.93 2.65
C SER A 274 -7.11 -18.84 1.45
N LEU A 275 -5.91 -18.74 0.91
CA LEU A 275 -5.37 -19.65 -0.10
C LEU A 275 -4.61 -20.79 0.57
N TRP A 276 -4.92 -22.01 0.14
CA TRP A 276 -4.27 -23.23 0.56
C TRP A 276 -3.49 -23.86 -0.58
N GLN A 277 -2.38 -24.48 -0.24
CA GLN A 277 -1.60 -25.33 -1.14
C GLN A 277 -1.52 -26.75 -0.59
N LYS A 278 -1.52 -27.72 -1.50
CA LYS A 278 -1.32 -29.14 -1.24
C LYS A 278 -0.24 -29.67 -2.14
N ILE A 279 0.75 -30.34 -1.56
CA ILE A 279 1.80 -31.04 -2.30
C ILE A 279 1.78 -32.53 -1.99
N ASN A 280 2.04 -33.33 -3.01
CA ASN A 280 2.25 -34.77 -2.88
C ASN A 280 3.71 -35.11 -3.20
N VAL A 281 4.46 -35.57 -2.20
CA VAL A 281 5.88 -35.91 -2.35
C VAL A 281 6.04 -37.43 -2.33
N PRO A 282 6.00 -38.12 -3.47
CA PRO A 282 6.15 -39.57 -3.52
C PRO A 282 7.58 -40.01 -3.23
N LYS A 283 7.73 -41.29 -2.88
CA LYS A 283 9.04 -41.89 -2.56
C LYS A 283 10.01 -41.89 -3.75
N SER A 284 9.48 -41.84 -4.98
CA SER A 284 10.25 -41.88 -6.24
C SER A 284 11.03 -40.59 -6.54
N LEU A 285 10.65 -39.45 -5.97
CA LEU A 285 11.35 -38.18 -6.22
C LEU A 285 12.75 -38.18 -5.60
N SER A 286 13.69 -37.48 -6.25
CA SER A 286 15.02 -37.23 -5.69
C SER A 286 14.92 -36.35 -4.44
N ALA A 287 15.91 -36.43 -3.54
CA ALA A 287 15.98 -35.50 -2.42
C ALA A 287 16.65 -34.23 -2.94
N ASP A 288 15.87 -33.20 -3.21
CA ASP A 288 16.33 -32.00 -3.90
C ASP A 288 15.45 -30.78 -3.57
N THR A 289 15.85 -29.61 -4.07
CA THR A 289 15.05 -28.38 -4.02
C THR A 289 14.21 -28.24 -5.27
N TYR A 290 12.90 -28.10 -5.07
CA TYR A 290 11.92 -27.90 -6.13
C TYR A 290 11.38 -26.47 -6.04
N THR A 291 11.37 -25.75 -7.16
CA THR A 291 10.97 -24.34 -7.19
C THR A 291 9.82 -24.14 -8.17
N SER A 292 8.85 -23.31 -7.78
CA SER A 292 7.79 -22.82 -8.66
C SER A 292 7.65 -21.32 -8.50
N THR A 293 7.40 -20.65 -9.62
CA THR A 293 7.00 -19.25 -9.67
C THR A 293 5.76 -19.17 -10.52
N GLY A 294 4.66 -18.70 -9.94
CA GLY A 294 3.40 -18.50 -10.63
C GLY A 294 2.82 -17.12 -10.37
N VAL A 295 1.57 -16.91 -10.81
CA VAL A 295 0.89 -15.62 -10.74
C VAL A 295 -0.46 -15.77 -10.04
N ILE A 296 -0.75 -14.84 -9.14
CA ILE A 296 -2.09 -14.60 -8.61
C ILE A 296 -2.54 -13.25 -9.16
N THR A 297 -3.64 -13.26 -9.92
CA THR A 297 -4.22 -12.06 -10.52
C THR A 297 -5.43 -11.62 -9.72
N PHE A 298 -5.40 -10.38 -9.24
CA PHE A 298 -6.55 -9.72 -8.64
C PHE A 298 -7.15 -8.73 -9.63
N THR A 299 -8.39 -8.97 -10.06
CA THR A 299 -9.10 -8.10 -10.98
C THR A 299 -10.14 -7.29 -10.22
N ILE A 300 -9.96 -5.97 -10.23
CA ILE A 300 -10.94 -5.04 -9.69
C ILE A 300 -12.05 -4.84 -10.70
N SER A 301 -13.25 -5.27 -10.36
CA SER A 301 -14.44 -4.99 -11.16
C SER A 301 -15.00 -3.62 -10.75
N ASN A 302 -14.58 -2.54 -11.42
CA ASN A 302 -15.17 -1.21 -11.19
C ASN A 302 -16.59 -1.18 -11.78
N SER A 303 -17.58 -1.41 -10.93
CA SER A 303 -19.00 -1.39 -11.28
C SER A 303 -19.53 0.05 -11.44
N LYS A 304 -19.08 0.76 -12.47
CA LYS A 304 -19.90 1.80 -13.12
C LYS A 304 -19.87 1.63 -14.63
N LEU A 305 -20.98 1.14 -15.13
CA LEU A 305 -21.31 0.89 -16.53
C LEU A 305 -21.46 2.21 -17.31
N TYR A 306 -20.76 2.27 -18.44
CA TYR A 306 -20.82 3.19 -19.61
C TYR A 306 -20.84 4.73 -19.42
N ILE A 307 -20.26 5.40 -20.42
CA ILE A 307 -20.39 6.84 -20.68
C ILE A 307 -21.44 6.97 -21.79
N ASP A 308 -22.56 7.64 -21.54
CA ASP A 308 -23.49 8.04 -22.60
C ASP A 308 -22.96 9.32 -23.25
N THR A 309 -22.54 9.22 -24.51
CA THR A 309 -22.01 10.34 -25.31
C THR A 309 -23.05 10.92 -26.27
N SER A 310 -24.34 10.60 -26.06
CA SER A 310 -25.42 11.15 -26.88
C SER A 310 -25.43 12.68 -26.75
N PRO A 311 -25.35 13.45 -27.84
CA PRO A 311 -25.43 14.91 -27.78
C PRO A 311 -26.81 15.33 -27.23
N GLU A 312 -26.81 16.33 -26.34
CA GLU A 312 -28.04 16.96 -25.85
C GLU A 312 -28.90 17.41 -27.05
N ARG A 313 -30.19 17.04 -27.03
CA ARG A 313 -31.18 17.47 -28.04
C ARG A 313 -31.72 18.85 -27.72
#